data_AF-A0A0G0VBV6-F1
#
_entry.id   AF-A0A0G0VBV6-F1
#
_cell.length_a   1.000
_cell.length_b   1.000
_cell.length_c   1.000
_cell.angle_alpha   90.00
_cell.angle_beta   90.00
_cell.angle_gamma   90.00
#
_symmetry.space_group_name_H-M   'P 1'
#
loop_
_entity.id
_entity.type
_entity.pdbx_description
1 polymer ?
#
loop_
_entity_poly.entity_id
_entity_poly.type
_entity_poly.pdbx_seq_one_letter_code
_entity_poly.pdbx_strand_id
1 'polypeptide(L)'
;MKKFLLVAICLSLFSPALSLAAQTRDDQVQVRFLTTDGSLENVIYPFDSAYRGAGSIISGDSGWDGISEIILGAGPGMSSEVFIYRQDGSFIRSFFAYSENFTGGVNVAVGDVDGDGAGEIVTGAMYGGGPHIRIFDGWGNLEHQFFAYDENFRGGVYVTVGDLNNDGVDEIITGAGITGGPHIKVFDCEGNLVSELFVGDVYDGTGATVAVLDVNGDGDDELITGRAGYSDTRVQLFDWKDNRLSYILAIDAFENNNFGLNVFCGDVDSDGMDEIGVATKGGESKIAFYEMTGRKILEFEPFSIMTGSAVTVINEGDPQIIALGFEQQNIDKPGQYILVDTDRQTLYAYENGVLKNAFLVSTGVASYPSPIGMFSVLDKILWKDYTWYFGDGDARNYDLSGVKYNLSFKPMYYIHSAYWHNNFGSKMSHGCINTSYNDAEWIYNWAEVGAVVEVR
;
A
#
# COMPACT_ATOMS: atom_id res chain seq x y z
N MET A 1 46.44 67.08 -1.16
CA MET A 1 45.49 66.76 -0.07
C MET A 1 44.08 67.11 -0.51
N LYS A 2 43.26 66.11 -0.84
CA LYS A 2 41.79 66.19 -0.89
C LYS A 2 41.27 64.75 -1.03
N LYS A 3 40.63 64.26 0.04
CA LYS A 3 39.89 63.00 0.09
C LYS A 3 38.75 63.09 -0.94
N PHE A 4 38.62 62.11 -1.82
CA PHE A 4 37.38 61.91 -2.56
C PHE A 4 36.59 60.78 -1.90
N LEU A 5 35.43 61.20 -1.42
CA LEU A 5 34.35 60.45 -0.81
C LEU A 5 33.74 59.54 -1.88
N LEU A 6 33.82 58.21 -1.72
CA LEU A 6 33.04 57.29 -2.54
C LEU A 6 31.61 57.29 -1.97
N VAL A 7 30.69 57.95 -2.67
CA VAL A 7 29.25 57.89 -2.38
C VAL A 7 28.75 56.54 -2.89
N ALA A 8 28.50 55.60 -1.98
CA ALA A 8 27.74 54.40 -2.28
C ALA A 8 26.28 54.80 -2.52
N ILE A 9 25.85 54.80 -3.77
CA ILE A 9 24.44 54.94 -4.12
C ILE A 9 23.78 53.62 -3.75
N CYS A 10 22.98 53.66 -2.68
CA CYS A 10 22.06 52.60 -2.30
C CYS A 10 20.95 52.53 -3.36
N LEU A 11 21.11 51.65 -4.36
CA LEU A 11 19.96 51.15 -5.12
C LEU A 11 19.40 49.95 -4.36
N SER A 12 18.35 50.21 -3.59
CA SER A 12 17.42 49.18 -3.13
C SER A 12 16.74 48.55 -4.35
N LEU A 13 17.39 47.53 -4.91
CA LEU A 13 16.69 46.55 -5.74
C LEU A 13 15.79 45.77 -4.79
N PHE A 14 14.53 46.21 -4.68
CA PHE A 14 13.44 45.32 -4.37
C PHE A 14 13.54 44.16 -5.34
N SER A 15 14.04 43.01 -4.86
CA SER A 15 13.77 41.76 -5.54
C SER A 15 12.25 41.62 -5.52
N PRO A 16 11.55 41.54 -6.66
CA PRO A 16 10.19 41.07 -6.61
C PRO A 16 10.30 39.66 -6.03
N ALA A 17 9.64 39.47 -4.88
CA ALA A 17 9.58 38.17 -4.23
C ALA A 17 9.25 37.13 -5.31
N LEU A 18 10.17 36.18 -5.49
CA LEU A 18 9.86 34.90 -6.10
C LEU A 18 8.83 34.25 -5.16
N SER A 19 7.54 34.51 -5.38
CA SER A 19 6.46 33.88 -4.61
C SER A 19 5.41 33.31 -5.55
N LEU A 20 5.86 32.58 -6.56
CA LEU A 20 5.00 31.75 -7.39
C LEU A 20 5.79 30.55 -7.97
N ALA A 21 6.47 29.79 -7.11
CA ALA A 21 7.15 28.54 -7.48
C ALA A 21 7.40 27.60 -6.28
N ALA A 22 6.56 27.67 -5.25
CA ALA A 22 6.62 26.78 -4.09
C ALA A 22 5.20 26.35 -3.68
N GLN A 23 4.40 25.92 -4.65
CA GLN A 23 3.39 24.91 -4.35
C GLN A 23 4.20 23.63 -4.21
N THR A 24 4.59 23.36 -2.97
CA THR A 24 5.65 22.45 -2.54
C THR A 24 5.34 21.02 -2.96
N ARG A 25 6.38 20.24 -3.27
CA ARG A 25 6.34 18.84 -3.71
C ARG A 25 5.78 17.86 -2.67
N ASP A 26 5.10 18.37 -1.65
CA ASP A 26 4.65 17.60 -0.49
C ASP A 26 3.63 16.55 -0.94
N ASP A 27 2.80 16.88 -1.93
CA ASP A 27 1.80 15.95 -2.47
C ASP A 27 2.38 14.79 -3.27
N GLN A 28 3.65 14.81 -3.67
CA GLN A 28 4.29 13.69 -4.36
C GLN A 28 4.57 12.52 -3.40
N VAL A 29 4.65 11.30 -3.95
CA VAL A 29 5.12 10.14 -3.19
C VAL A 29 6.57 10.34 -2.77
N GLN A 30 6.80 10.14 -1.47
CA GLN A 30 8.03 10.34 -0.74
C GLN A 30 8.44 9.02 -0.09
N VAL A 31 9.74 8.77 -0.12
CA VAL A 31 10.38 7.81 0.78
C VAL A 31 11.15 8.64 1.81
N ARG A 32 10.71 8.54 3.06
CA ARG A 32 11.28 9.26 4.21
C ARG A 32 12.19 8.35 4.99
N PHE A 33 13.37 8.85 5.30
CA PHE A 33 14.34 8.25 6.20
C PHE A 33 14.16 8.92 7.54
N LEU A 34 13.84 8.13 8.55
CA LEU A 34 13.44 8.59 9.87
C LEU A 34 14.35 7.93 10.91
N THR A 35 14.73 8.69 11.94
CA THR A 35 15.27 8.12 13.17
C THR A 35 14.19 7.30 13.90
N THR A 36 14.60 6.51 14.89
CA THR A 36 13.68 5.72 15.71
C THR A 36 12.81 6.58 16.65
N ASP A 37 13.10 7.87 16.81
CA ASP A 37 12.19 8.81 17.48
C ASP A 37 11.19 9.49 16.51
N GLY A 38 11.21 9.12 15.22
CA GLY A 38 10.35 9.65 14.17
C GLY A 38 10.82 10.96 13.54
N SER A 39 12.03 11.44 13.88
CA SER A 39 12.60 12.64 13.26
C SER A 39 13.05 12.39 11.82
N LEU A 40 12.76 13.33 10.93
CA LEU A 40 13.12 13.23 9.52
C LEU A 40 14.59 13.54 9.26
N GLU A 41 15.30 12.60 8.63
CA GLU A 41 16.70 12.74 8.23
C GLU A 41 16.84 13.07 6.74
N ASN A 42 16.14 12.33 5.88
CA ASN A 42 16.24 12.45 4.43
C ASN A 42 14.92 12.14 3.72
N VAL A 43 14.76 12.65 2.49
CA VAL A 43 13.60 12.38 1.63
C VAL A 43 14.06 12.17 0.20
N ILE A 44 13.62 11.07 -0.40
CA ILE A 44 13.75 10.84 -1.85
C ILE A 44 12.36 10.75 -2.51
N TYR A 45 12.33 11.06 -3.80
CA TYR A 45 11.12 11.10 -4.62
C TYR A 45 11.30 10.14 -5.81
N PRO A 46 11.06 8.83 -5.60
CA PRO A 46 11.45 7.80 -6.57
C PRO A 46 10.50 7.73 -7.79
N PHE A 47 9.28 8.25 -7.66
CA PHE A 47 8.25 8.15 -8.71
C PHE A 47 7.95 9.49 -9.38
N ASP A 48 7.28 9.44 -10.53
CA ASP A 48 6.80 10.63 -11.23
C ASP A 48 5.93 11.53 -10.33
N SER A 49 6.00 12.84 -10.54
CA SER A 49 5.31 13.82 -9.70
C SER A 49 3.79 13.80 -9.79
N ALA A 50 3.19 13.07 -10.74
CA ALA A 50 1.75 12.80 -10.80
C ALA A 50 1.33 11.52 -10.05
N TYR A 51 2.27 10.64 -9.73
CA TYR A 51 1.98 9.39 -9.04
C TYR A 51 1.60 9.62 -7.57
N ARG A 52 0.58 8.90 -7.10
CA ARG A 52 0.09 8.92 -5.69
C ARG A 52 -0.46 7.55 -5.28
N GLY A 53 0.15 6.49 -5.79
CA GLY A 53 -0.16 5.13 -5.35
C GLY A 53 0.79 4.72 -4.22
N ALA A 54 0.38 3.75 -3.43
CA ALA A 54 1.21 3.09 -2.43
C ALA A 54 2.02 1.98 -3.09
N GLY A 55 3.35 2.10 -3.07
CA GLY A 55 4.25 1.02 -3.47
C GLY A 55 4.56 0.05 -2.33
N SER A 56 5.51 -0.84 -2.56
CA SER A 56 6.11 -1.73 -1.56
C SER A 56 7.57 -1.33 -1.34
N ILE A 57 8.09 -1.52 -0.12
CA ILE A 57 9.47 -1.23 0.25
C ILE A 57 10.02 -2.38 1.09
N ILE A 58 11.27 -2.74 0.85
CA ILE A 58 12.04 -3.70 1.65
C ILE A 58 13.51 -3.29 1.68
N SER A 59 14.27 -3.84 2.62
CA SER A 59 15.71 -3.70 2.71
C SER A 59 16.36 -5.08 2.76
N GLY A 60 17.46 -5.26 2.05
CA GLY A 60 18.23 -6.51 2.01
C GLY A 60 19.50 -6.36 1.19
N ASP A 61 20.52 -7.18 1.46
CA ASP A 61 21.76 -7.16 0.67
C ASP A 61 21.55 -7.91 -0.65
N SER A 62 21.28 -7.17 -1.71
CA SER A 62 21.13 -7.70 -3.07
C SER A 62 22.42 -7.62 -3.88
N GLY A 63 23.38 -6.80 -3.43
CA GLY A 63 24.65 -6.52 -4.11
C GLY A 63 25.82 -7.39 -3.68
N TRP A 64 25.65 -8.16 -2.60
CA TRP A 64 26.68 -8.98 -1.94
C TRP A 64 27.90 -8.17 -1.49
N ASP A 65 27.69 -6.91 -1.14
CA ASP A 65 28.76 -6.06 -0.59
C ASP A 65 28.70 -5.97 0.95
N GLY A 66 27.80 -6.73 1.57
CA GLY A 66 27.55 -6.75 3.01
C GLY A 66 26.76 -5.52 3.48
N ILE A 67 26.21 -4.74 2.55
CA ILE A 67 25.45 -3.52 2.84
C ILE A 67 24.08 -3.67 2.22
N SER A 68 23.03 -3.61 3.03
CA SER A 68 21.67 -3.72 2.51
C SER A 68 21.31 -2.55 1.57
N GLU A 69 20.65 -2.88 0.47
CA GLU A 69 19.99 -1.91 -0.40
C GLU A 69 18.54 -1.70 0.01
N ILE A 70 17.97 -0.57 -0.41
CA ILE A 70 16.54 -0.29 -0.35
C ILE A 70 15.93 -0.65 -1.69
N ILE A 71 14.96 -1.55 -1.67
CA ILE A 71 14.26 -2.04 -2.85
C ILE A 71 12.81 -1.60 -2.79
N LEU A 72 12.38 -0.92 -3.85
CA LEU A 72 11.06 -0.30 -3.97
C LEU A 72 10.29 -0.91 -5.13
N GLY A 73 9.11 -1.41 -4.84
CA GLY A 73 8.12 -1.81 -5.84
C GLY A 73 7.15 -0.67 -6.15
N ALA A 74 6.98 -0.33 -7.43
CA ALA A 74 5.93 0.59 -7.84
C ALA A 74 4.53 0.03 -7.51
N GLY A 75 3.63 0.87 -7.04
CA GLY A 75 2.26 0.47 -6.69
C GLY A 75 1.27 0.54 -7.85
N PRO A 76 -0.03 0.28 -7.59
CA PRO A 76 -1.06 0.28 -8.61
C PRO A 76 -1.17 1.63 -9.35
N GLY A 77 -1.36 1.56 -10.67
CA GLY A 77 -1.41 2.72 -11.56
C GLY A 77 -0.08 3.08 -12.22
N MET A 78 1.02 2.45 -11.81
CA MET A 78 2.33 2.54 -12.47
C MET A 78 2.71 1.21 -13.10
N SER A 79 3.60 1.25 -14.09
CA SER A 79 4.31 0.06 -14.57
C SER A 79 4.97 -0.67 -13.40
N SER A 80 5.07 -1.99 -13.49
CA SER A 80 5.68 -2.86 -12.45
C SER A 80 7.21 -2.73 -12.40
N GLU A 81 7.69 -1.52 -12.15
CA GLU A 81 9.10 -1.20 -12.02
C GLU A 81 9.55 -1.41 -10.58
N VAL A 82 10.70 -2.08 -10.43
CA VAL A 82 11.43 -2.26 -9.18
C VAL A 82 12.63 -1.33 -9.21
N PHE A 83 12.79 -0.51 -8.18
CA PHE A 83 13.89 0.44 -8.05
C PHE A 83 14.80 0.03 -6.90
N ILE A 84 16.10 0.15 -7.10
CA ILE A 84 17.12 -0.20 -6.12
C ILE A 84 17.92 1.05 -5.76
N TYR A 85 18.01 1.34 -4.47
CA TYR A 85 18.71 2.49 -3.90
C TYR A 85 19.71 2.04 -2.83
N ARG A 86 20.73 2.85 -2.61
CA ARG A 86 21.58 2.75 -1.41
C ARG A 86 20.85 3.36 -0.21
N GLN A 87 21.29 3.00 1.00
CA GLN A 87 20.77 3.56 2.25
C GLN A 87 20.91 5.09 2.36
N ASP A 88 21.84 5.72 1.64
CA ASP A 88 21.95 7.19 1.56
C ASP A 88 20.92 7.84 0.61
N GLY A 89 20.07 7.04 -0.03
CA GLY A 89 19.06 7.46 -1.00
C GLY A 89 19.59 7.62 -2.42
N SER A 90 20.85 7.28 -2.70
CA SER A 90 21.39 7.29 -4.07
C SER A 90 20.83 6.15 -4.92
N PHE A 91 20.41 6.47 -6.14
CA PHE A 91 19.85 5.49 -7.07
C PHE A 91 20.93 4.58 -7.66
N ILE A 92 20.66 3.28 -7.68
CA ILE A 92 21.54 2.27 -8.27
C ILE A 92 21.03 1.89 -9.67
N ARG A 93 19.82 1.32 -9.74
CA ARG A 93 19.21 0.80 -10.97
C ARG A 93 17.71 0.57 -10.81
N SER A 94 17.03 0.28 -11.91
CA SER A 94 15.66 -0.23 -11.93
C SER A 94 15.46 -1.27 -13.02
N PHE A 95 14.43 -2.10 -12.88
CA PHE A 95 14.01 -3.07 -13.88
C PHE A 95 12.50 -3.33 -13.81
N PHE A 96 11.89 -3.83 -14.89
CA PHE A 96 10.48 -4.20 -14.89
C PHE A 96 10.30 -5.67 -14.49
N ALA A 97 9.61 -5.91 -13.37
CA ALA A 97 9.35 -7.26 -12.87
C ALA A 97 8.30 -8.01 -13.73
N TYR A 98 7.38 -7.29 -14.35
CA TYR A 98 6.36 -7.82 -15.26
C TYR A 98 6.33 -7.01 -16.56
N SER A 99 5.33 -7.24 -17.42
CA SER A 99 5.18 -6.46 -18.65
C SER A 99 5.13 -4.97 -18.35
N GLU A 100 5.81 -4.14 -19.15
CA GLU A 100 5.75 -2.68 -19.04
C GLU A 100 4.32 -2.11 -19.14
N ASN A 101 3.41 -2.85 -19.80
CA ASN A 101 2.00 -2.47 -19.92
C ASN A 101 1.14 -2.93 -18.73
N PHE A 102 1.70 -3.73 -17.82
CA PHE A 102 1.02 -4.14 -16.60
C PHE A 102 1.15 -3.02 -15.56
N THR A 103 0.00 -2.44 -15.21
CA THR A 103 -0.08 -1.29 -14.29
C THR A 103 -0.64 -1.66 -12.91
N GLY A 104 -0.60 -2.93 -12.53
CA GLY A 104 -1.15 -3.40 -11.26
C GLY A 104 -0.25 -3.13 -10.06
N GLY A 105 1.02 -2.78 -10.29
CA GLY A 105 2.04 -2.63 -9.24
C GLY A 105 2.72 -3.94 -8.86
N VAL A 106 3.70 -3.86 -7.96
CA VAL A 106 4.56 -4.97 -7.54
C VAL A 106 4.87 -4.90 -6.04
N ASN A 107 4.66 -6.01 -5.34
CA ASN A 107 5.21 -6.26 -4.01
C ASN A 107 6.63 -6.83 -4.16
N VAL A 108 7.55 -6.42 -3.29
CA VAL A 108 8.96 -6.82 -3.32
C VAL A 108 9.39 -7.42 -1.98
N ALA A 109 10.27 -8.41 -2.05
CA ALA A 109 10.96 -9.05 -0.93
C ALA A 109 12.41 -9.38 -1.36
N VAL A 110 13.32 -9.55 -0.40
CA VAL A 110 14.75 -9.79 -0.67
C VAL A 110 15.32 -10.76 0.35
N GLY A 111 16.05 -11.78 -0.09
CA GLY A 111 16.63 -12.82 0.77
C GLY A 111 17.25 -13.96 -0.04
N ASP A 112 18.03 -14.82 0.61
CA ASP A 112 18.81 -15.93 0.03
C ASP A 112 17.93 -17.16 -0.20
N VAL A 113 17.18 -17.17 -1.29
CA VAL A 113 16.19 -18.25 -1.53
C VAL A 113 16.80 -19.44 -2.25
N ASP A 114 17.98 -19.30 -2.85
CA ASP A 114 18.67 -20.39 -3.54
C ASP A 114 19.88 -20.97 -2.77
N GLY A 115 20.25 -20.36 -1.64
CA GLY A 115 21.24 -20.85 -0.68
C GLY A 115 22.69 -20.62 -1.12
N ASP A 116 22.94 -19.65 -2.00
CA ASP A 116 24.28 -19.33 -2.50
C ASP A 116 24.99 -18.21 -1.70
N GLY A 117 24.28 -17.59 -0.75
CA GLY A 117 24.72 -16.46 0.08
C GLY A 117 24.34 -15.09 -0.46
N ALA A 118 23.67 -15.01 -1.61
CA ALA A 118 23.04 -13.82 -2.17
C ALA A 118 21.75 -13.42 -1.49
N GLY A 119 21.33 -12.16 -1.64
CA GLY A 119 19.89 -11.87 -1.67
C GLY A 119 19.33 -11.87 -3.09
N GLU A 120 18.32 -12.69 -3.37
CA GLU A 120 17.47 -12.60 -4.55
C GLU A 120 16.36 -11.58 -4.34
N ILE A 121 15.93 -10.91 -5.41
CA ILE A 121 14.75 -10.05 -5.40
C ILE A 121 13.54 -10.89 -5.79
N VAL A 122 12.67 -11.16 -4.83
CA VAL A 122 11.40 -11.86 -5.05
C VAL A 122 10.27 -10.85 -5.22
N THR A 123 9.45 -11.04 -6.25
CA THR A 123 8.35 -10.12 -6.56
C THR A 123 7.02 -10.82 -6.67
N GLY A 124 5.96 -10.15 -6.21
CA GLY A 124 4.57 -10.56 -6.36
C GLY A 124 3.76 -9.50 -7.09
N ALA A 125 2.97 -9.90 -8.08
CA ALA A 125 2.08 -8.93 -8.73
C ALA A 125 0.98 -8.47 -7.75
N MET A 126 0.74 -7.15 -7.69
CA MET A 126 -0.31 -6.56 -6.85
C MET A 126 -1.71 -6.72 -7.47
N TYR A 127 -2.73 -6.10 -6.87
CA TYR A 127 -4.13 -6.17 -7.29
C TYR A 127 -4.32 -5.92 -8.79
N GLY A 128 -5.15 -6.74 -9.45
CA GLY A 128 -5.34 -6.75 -10.90
C GLY A 128 -4.34 -7.64 -11.64
N GLY A 129 -3.22 -8.02 -10.99
CA GLY A 129 -2.31 -9.07 -11.42
C GLY A 129 -2.72 -10.46 -10.95
N GLY A 130 -2.11 -11.50 -11.53
CA GLY A 130 -2.24 -12.87 -11.02
C GLY A 130 -1.38 -13.12 -9.77
N PRO A 131 -1.51 -14.27 -9.08
CA PRO A 131 -0.64 -14.65 -7.96
C PRO A 131 0.75 -15.11 -8.43
N HIS A 132 1.32 -14.38 -9.38
CA HIS A 132 2.60 -14.72 -10.01
C HIS A 132 3.72 -14.26 -9.08
N ILE A 133 4.59 -15.19 -8.74
CA ILE A 133 5.85 -14.96 -8.05
C ILE A 133 6.98 -15.03 -9.07
N ARG A 134 7.92 -14.10 -9.01
CA ARG A 134 9.12 -14.07 -9.84
C ARG A 134 10.33 -13.78 -8.98
N ILE A 135 11.38 -14.55 -9.21
CA ILE A 135 12.66 -14.49 -8.50
C ILE A 135 13.70 -13.94 -9.48
N PHE A 136 14.40 -12.89 -9.06
CA PHE A 136 15.43 -12.23 -9.84
C PHE A 136 16.75 -12.20 -9.06
N ASP A 137 17.86 -12.26 -9.77
CA ASP A 137 19.15 -11.91 -9.17
C ASP A 137 19.19 -10.42 -8.77
N GLY A 138 20.22 -10.01 -8.01
CA GLY A 138 20.45 -8.61 -7.63
C GLY A 138 20.66 -7.63 -8.80
N TRP A 139 20.79 -8.15 -10.03
CA TRP A 139 20.91 -7.35 -11.26
C TRP A 139 19.59 -7.21 -12.02
N GLY A 140 18.52 -7.88 -11.58
CA GLY A 140 17.20 -7.87 -12.19
C GLY A 140 17.02 -8.89 -13.33
N ASN A 141 17.87 -9.91 -13.41
CA ASN A 141 17.69 -11.03 -14.34
C ASN A 141 16.75 -12.07 -13.73
N LEU A 142 15.76 -12.51 -14.50
CA LEU A 142 14.78 -13.51 -14.03
C LEU A 142 15.43 -14.90 -13.96
N GLU A 143 15.33 -15.54 -12.80
CA GLU A 143 15.87 -16.88 -12.55
C GLU A 143 14.76 -17.93 -12.47
N HIS A 144 13.72 -17.65 -11.69
CA HIS A 144 12.60 -18.56 -11.49
C HIS A 144 11.25 -17.83 -11.42
N GLN A 145 10.15 -18.55 -11.68
CA GLN A 145 8.79 -18.01 -11.56
C GLN A 145 7.74 -19.11 -11.40
N PHE A 146 6.68 -18.84 -10.64
CA PHE A 146 5.56 -19.76 -10.42
C PHE A 146 4.28 -19.02 -10.01
N PHE A 147 3.15 -19.72 -9.97
CA PHE A 147 1.89 -19.18 -9.42
C PHE A 147 1.65 -19.74 -8.01
N ALA A 148 1.59 -18.88 -6.99
CA ALA A 148 1.40 -19.29 -5.60
C ALA A 148 -0.05 -19.76 -5.29
N TYR A 149 -1.01 -19.23 -6.04
CA TYR A 149 -2.44 -19.53 -5.93
C TYR A 149 -3.01 -19.91 -7.31
N ASP A 150 -4.33 -20.08 -7.41
CA ASP A 150 -4.99 -20.35 -8.69
C ASP A 150 -4.57 -19.32 -9.74
N GLU A 151 -4.10 -19.77 -10.90
CA GLU A 151 -3.59 -18.91 -11.98
C GLU A 151 -4.63 -17.89 -12.50
N ASN A 152 -5.92 -18.10 -12.21
CA ASN A 152 -7.02 -17.20 -12.55
C ASN A 152 -7.37 -16.21 -11.43
N PHE A 153 -6.81 -16.37 -10.24
CA PHE A 153 -6.96 -15.40 -9.15
C PHE A 153 -6.36 -14.05 -9.57
N ARG A 154 -7.02 -12.93 -9.25
CA ARG A 154 -6.62 -11.57 -9.67
C ARG A 154 -6.46 -10.59 -8.51
N GLY A 155 -6.46 -11.10 -7.28
CA GLY A 155 -6.25 -10.28 -6.08
C GLY A 155 -4.82 -9.82 -5.87
N GLY A 156 -3.88 -10.32 -6.67
CA GLY A 156 -2.45 -10.18 -6.45
C GLY A 156 -1.94 -11.05 -5.29
N VAL A 157 -0.69 -10.85 -4.93
CA VAL A 157 -0.01 -11.62 -3.87
C VAL A 157 0.97 -10.72 -3.11
N TYR A 158 0.87 -10.74 -1.79
CA TYR A 158 1.90 -10.19 -0.89
C TYR A 158 2.99 -11.24 -0.74
N VAL A 159 4.25 -10.80 -0.71
CA VAL A 159 5.41 -11.70 -0.61
C VAL A 159 6.41 -11.14 0.39
N THR A 160 7.01 -12.03 1.15
CA THR A 160 8.20 -11.81 1.99
C THR A 160 9.07 -13.07 1.88
N VAL A 161 10.32 -12.97 2.30
CA VAL A 161 11.23 -14.11 2.40
C VAL A 161 11.90 -14.10 3.76
N GLY A 162 12.37 -15.26 4.21
CA GLY A 162 13.11 -15.44 5.46
C GLY A 162 13.24 -16.92 5.81
N ASP A 163 14.19 -17.24 6.67
CA ASP A 163 14.55 -18.61 7.04
C ASP A 163 13.66 -19.06 8.22
N LEU A 164 12.49 -19.61 7.90
CA LEU A 164 11.55 -20.04 8.93
C LEU A 164 12.06 -21.27 9.68
N ASN A 165 12.93 -22.07 9.06
CA ASN A 165 13.28 -23.39 9.56
C ASN A 165 14.74 -23.52 10.05
N ASN A 166 15.52 -22.46 9.88
CA ASN A 166 16.91 -22.31 10.28
C ASN A 166 17.83 -23.33 9.59
N ASP A 167 17.59 -23.59 8.31
CA ASP A 167 18.48 -24.40 7.47
C ASP A 167 19.50 -23.57 6.67
N GLY A 168 19.42 -22.25 6.78
CA GLY A 168 20.27 -21.28 6.10
C GLY A 168 19.82 -20.95 4.68
N VAL A 169 18.60 -21.30 4.28
CA VAL A 169 17.98 -20.92 3.02
C VAL A 169 16.63 -20.26 3.31
N ASP A 170 16.41 -19.07 2.76
CA ASP A 170 15.18 -18.34 2.95
C ASP A 170 14.02 -19.00 2.19
N GLU A 171 12.89 -19.20 2.87
CA GLU A 171 11.65 -19.58 2.21
C GLU A 171 10.97 -18.38 1.55
N ILE A 172 10.09 -18.67 0.58
CA ILE A 172 9.20 -17.69 -0.02
C ILE A 172 7.83 -17.79 0.63
N ILE A 173 7.47 -16.78 1.42
CA ILE A 173 6.18 -16.70 2.10
C ILE A 173 5.25 -15.77 1.33
N THR A 174 4.06 -16.27 1.01
CA THR A 174 3.05 -15.52 0.28
C THR A 174 1.77 -15.38 1.07
N GLY A 175 1.17 -14.19 1.04
CA GLY A 175 -0.19 -13.94 1.49
C GLY A 175 -1.10 -13.63 0.31
N ALA A 176 -2.25 -14.30 0.23
CA ALA A 176 -3.20 -14.02 -0.83
C ALA A 176 -3.67 -12.55 -0.76
N GLY A 177 -3.70 -11.88 -1.91
CA GLY A 177 -4.18 -10.51 -2.01
C GLY A 177 -5.68 -10.36 -1.77
N ILE A 178 -6.19 -9.15 -1.98
CA ILE A 178 -7.62 -8.84 -1.79
C ILE A 178 -8.47 -9.83 -2.60
N THR A 179 -9.55 -10.35 -2.00
CA THR A 179 -10.46 -11.42 -2.48
C THR A 179 -9.93 -12.85 -2.38
N GLY A 180 -8.66 -13.07 -2.04
CA GLY A 180 -8.07 -14.41 -1.88
C GLY A 180 -8.23 -14.98 -0.47
N GLY A 181 -8.56 -14.12 0.48
CA GLY A 181 -8.73 -14.43 1.90
C GLY A 181 -7.44 -14.62 2.68
N PRO A 182 -7.50 -15.00 3.97
CA PRO A 182 -6.35 -15.02 4.86
C PRO A 182 -5.49 -16.28 4.67
N HIS A 183 -5.25 -16.67 3.42
CA HIS A 183 -4.44 -17.85 3.07
C HIS A 183 -2.98 -17.44 2.96
N ILE A 184 -2.13 -18.08 3.76
CA ILE A 184 -0.69 -18.01 3.69
C ILE A 184 -0.15 -19.32 3.13
N LYS A 185 0.84 -19.22 2.23
CA LYS A 185 1.59 -20.36 1.70
C LYS A 185 3.08 -20.08 1.70
N VAL A 186 3.85 -21.09 2.06
CA VAL A 186 5.31 -21.10 2.13
C VAL A 186 5.84 -22.01 1.02
N PHE A 187 6.83 -21.55 0.27
CA PHE A 187 7.42 -22.25 -0.86
C PHE A 187 8.95 -22.26 -0.77
N ASP A 188 9.57 -23.24 -1.40
CA ASP A 188 10.99 -23.16 -1.79
C ASP A 188 11.16 -22.32 -3.07
N CYS A 189 12.40 -22.08 -3.50
CA CYS A 189 12.69 -21.30 -4.70
C CYS A 189 12.20 -21.96 -6.00
N GLU A 190 12.09 -23.30 -6.04
CA GLU A 190 11.46 -24.03 -7.15
C GLU A 190 9.93 -23.94 -7.17
N GLY A 191 9.31 -23.30 -6.17
CA GLY A 191 7.86 -23.12 -6.08
C GLY A 191 7.11 -24.38 -5.59
N ASN A 192 7.80 -25.33 -4.97
CA ASN A 192 7.15 -26.43 -4.26
C ASN A 192 6.58 -25.92 -2.94
N LEU A 193 5.36 -26.37 -2.61
CA LEU A 193 4.70 -25.98 -1.38
C LEU A 193 5.34 -26.69 -0.17
N VAL A 194 5.87 -25.91 0.76
CA VAL A 194 6.44 -26.37 2.03
C VAL A 194 5.38 -26.43 3.12
N SER A 195 4.59 -25.38 3.27
CA SER A 195 3.56 -25.26 4.31
C SER A 195 2.44 -24.30 3.90
N GLU A 196 1.26 -24.43 4.51
CA GLU A 196 0.16 -23.48 4.33
C GLU A 196 -0.74 -23.40 5.57
N LEU A 197 -1.37 -22.24 5.76
CA LEU A 197 -2.36 -22.02 6.81
C LEU A 197 -3.36 -20.93 6.44
N PHE A 198 -4.51 -20.95 7.12
CA PHE A 198 -5.46 -19.83 7.11
C PHE A 198 -5.33 -19.07 8.44
N VAL A 199 -5.02 -17.78 8.38
CA VAL A 199 -4.80 -16.94 9.57
C VAL A 199 -6.10 -16.29 10.09
N GLY A 200 -7.22 -16.53 9.43
CA GLY A 200 -8.54 -16.03 9.82
C GLY A 200 -9.69 -16.89 9.29
N ASP A 201 -10.89 -16.32 9.27
CA ASP A 201 -12.06 -16.97 8.65
C ASP A 201 -11.81 -17.15 7.14
N VAL A 202 -12.00 -18.36 6.63
CA VAL A 202 -11.79 -18.69 5.20
C VAL A 202 -12.72 -17.92 4.26
N TYR A 203 -13.82 -17.35 4.77
CA TYR A 203 -14.72 -16.49 4.00
C TYR A 203 -14.35 -15.01 4.08
N ASP A 204 -13.37 -14.65 4.91
CA ASP A 204 -12.78 -13.32 4.89
C ASP A 204 -12.03 -13.14 3.58
N GLY A 205 -12.36 -12.10 2.82
CA GLY A 205 -11.73 -11.78 1.54
C GLY A 205 -10.75 -10.61 1.62
N THR A 206 -10.34 -10.19 2.80
CA THR A 206 -9.46 -9.01 2.98
C THR A 206 -8.04 -9.27 2.50
N GLY A 207 -7.62 -10.53 2.41
CA GLY A 207 -6.23 -10.90 2.10
C GLY A 207 -5.32 -10.79 3.31
N ALA A 208 -4.08 -11.24 3.17
CA ALA A 208 -3.11 -11.26 4.26
C ALA A 208 -1.80 -10.58 3.85
N THR A 209 -1.32 -9.64 4.67
CA THR A 209 0.06 -9.16 4.63
C THR A 209 0.94 -10.08 5.47
N VAL A 210 2.23 -10.13 5.11
CA VAL A 210 3.22 -11.03 5.68
C VAL A 210 4.53 -10.28 5.91
N ALA A 211 5.22 -10.62 6.99
CA ALA A 211 6.60 -10.26 7.31
C ALA A 211 7.23 -11.42 8.10
N VAL A 212 8.55 -11.59 8.01
CA VAL A 212 9.28 -12.73 8.60
C VAL A 212 10.62 -12.25 9.14
N LEU A 213 10.83 -12.31 10.46
CA LEU A 213 12.11 -12.08 11.15
C LEU A 213 12.09 -12.79 12.52
N ASP A 214 13.27 -13.08 13.08
CA ASP A 214 13.49 -13.63 14.43
C ASP A 214 13.17 -12.60 15.54
N VAL A 215 11.90 -12.48 15.89
CA VAL A 215 11.45 -11.61 16.99
C VAL A 215 11.66 -12.28 18.36
N ASN A 216 11.93 -13.59 18.39
CA ASN A 216 12.00 -14.40 19.61
C ASN A 216 13.42 -14.73 20.09
N GLY A 217 14.41 -14.54 19.23
CA GLY A 217 15.83 -14.75 19.48
C GLY A 217 16.22 -16.23 19.56
N ASP A 218 15.41 -17.14 19.01
CA ASP A 218 15.75 -18.58 18.95
C ASP A 218 16.42 -18.99 17.65
N GLY A 219 16.52 -18.06 16.69
CA GLY A 219 17.17 -18.22 15.39
C GLY A 219 16.27 -18.79 14.30
N ASP A 220 15.02 -19.14 14.59
CA ASP A 220 14.02 -19.48 13.58
C ASP A 220 13.19 -18.21 13.30
N ASP A 221 13.01 -17.79 12.04
CA ASP A 221 12.25 -16.56 11.79
C ASP A 221 10.74 -16.76 12.07
N GLU A 222 10.12 -15.80 12.76
CA GLU A 222 8.67 -15.80 12.98
C GLU A 222 7.91 -15.23 11.80
N LEU A 223 6.82 -15.89 11.43
CA LEU A 223 5.82 -15.31 10.54
C LEU A 223 4.90 -14.35 11.31
N ILE A 224 4.95 -13.07 10.91
CA ILE A 224 3.98 -12.05 11.28
C ILE A 224 2.99 -11.84 10.14
N THR A 225 1.70 -11.81 10.45
CA THR A 225 0.66 -11.54 9.46
C THR A 225 -0.34 -10.51 9.94
N GLY A 226 -0.69 -9.61 9.02
CA GLY A 226 -1.80 -8.67 9.17
C GLY A 226 -2.86 -8.92 8.10
N ARG A 227 -3.97 -8.19 8.20
CA ARG A 227 -5.01 -8.21 7.18
C ARG A 227 -4.78 -7.09 6.17
N ALA A 228 -4.91 -7.42 4.90
CA ALA A 228 -4.51 -6.53 3.81
C ALA A 228 -5.59 -5.53 3.38
N GLY A 229 -6.87 -5.86 3.57
CA GLY A 229 -8.03 -5.06 3.18
C GLY A 229 -8.76 -4.48 4.38
N TYR A 230 -10.01 -4.03 4.17
CA TYR A 230 -10.77 -3.37 5.24
C TYR A 230 -11.11 -4.32 6.38
N SER A 231 -10.45 -4.20 7.52
CA SER A 231 -10.49 -5.17 8.62
C SER A 231 -10.12 -4.56 9.97
N ASP A 232 -10.15 -5.36 11.03
CA ASP A 232 -9.48 -5.01 12.27
C ASP A 232 -7.97 -4.81 12.09
N THR A 233 -7.33 -4.27 13.12
CA THR A 233 -5.88 -4.03 13.18
C THR A 233 -5.14 -5.17 13.84
N ARG A 234 -5.70 -6.39 13.75
CA ARG A 234 -5.13 -7.56 14.38
C ARG A 234 -3.93 -8.05 13.57
N VAL A 235 -2.79 -8.09 14.23
CA VAL A 235 -1.56 -8.73 13.77
C VAL A 235 -1.44 -10.06 14.51
N GLN A 236 -1.10 -11.14 13.82
CA GLN A 236 -0.92 -12.47 14.38
C GLN A 236 0.50 -12.96 14.15
N LEU A 237 1.06 -13.64 15.14
CA LEU A 237 2.42 -14.17 15.09
C LEU A 237 2.38 -15.69 15.12
N PHE A 238 3.25 -16.29 14.32
CA PHE A 238 3.41 -17.72 14.17
C PHE A 238 4.89 -18.09 14.18
N ASP A 239 5.19 -19.20 14.82
CA ASP A 239 6.51 -19.74 15.06
C ASP A 239 6.64 -21.08 14.31
N TRP A 240 7.80 -21.38 13.75
CA TRP A 240 8.01 -22.62 13.05
C TRP A 240 8.36 -23.77 14.00
N LYS A 241 7.41 -24.68 14.23
CA LYS A 241 7.58 -25.82 15.15
C LYS A 241 7.05 -27.10 14.56
N ASP A 242 7.87 -28.16 14.63
CA ASP A 242 7.55 -29.49 14.11
C ASP A 242 7.16 -29.47 12.60
N ASN A 243 7.92 -28.74 11.78
CA ASN A 243 7.68 -28.54 10.34
C ASN A 243 6.33 -27.91 10.01
N ARG A 244 5.85 -26.98 10.85
CA ARG A 244 4.61 -26.24 10.62
C ARG A 244 4.60 -24.93 11.41
N LEU A 245 3.80 -23.99 10.92
CA LEU A 245 3.56 -22.72 11.60
C LEU A 245 2.59 -22.90 12.77
N SER A 246 2.99 -22.42 13.95
CA SER A 246 2.30 -22.55 15.23
C SER A 246 1.98 -21.18 15.80
N TYR A 247 0.70 -20.92 16.10
CA TYR A 247 0.26 -19.63 16.62
C TYR A 247 0.90 -19.30 17.98
N ILE A 248 1.44 -18.08 18.11
CA ILE A 248 2.01 -17.54 19.34
C ILE A 248 1.00 -16.61 20.02
N LEU A 249 0.72 -15.46 19.40
CA LEU A 249 -0.05 -14.36 19.97
C LEU A 249 -0.67 -13.49 18.88
N ALA A 250 -1.48 -12.52 19.32
CA ALA A 250 -1.97 -11.46 18.44
C ALA A 250 -1.94 -10.09 19.15
N ILE A 251 -1.75 -9.04 18.35
CA ILE A 251 -1.69 -7.65 18.77
C ILE A 251 -2.76 -6.88 18.01
N ASP A 252 -3.63 -6.16 18.72
CA ASP A 252 -4.55 -5.21 18.12
C ASP A 252 -3.86 -3.83 18.04
N ALA A 253 -3.23 -3.54 16.90
CA ALA A 253 -2.22 -2.48 16.82
C ALA A 253 -2.81 -1.06 16.97
N PHE A 254 -3.92 -0.77 16.29
CA PHE A 254 -4.51 0.57 16.27
C PHE A 254 -5.99 0.56 16.59
N GLU A 255 -6.44 1.49 17.42
CA GLU A 255 -7.87 1.71 17.64
C GLU A 255 -8.49 2.43 16.43
N ASN A 256 -9.69 2.02 16.02
CA ASN A 256 -10.52 2.67 15.00
C ASN A 256 -9.87 2.82 13.60
N ASN A 257 -8.83 2.06 13.30
CA ASN A 257 -8.30 1.94 11.95
C ASN A 257 -8.86 0.67 11.31
N ASN A 258 -9.51 0.82 10.15
CA ASN A 258 -10.05 -0.30 9.41
C ASN A 258 -9.44 -0.45 8.02
N PHE A 259 -8.29 0.15 7.71
CA PHE A 259 -7.73 0.20 6.36
C PHE A 259 -6.81 -0.97 5.99
N GLY A 260 -6.72 -1.97 6.86
CA GLY A 260 -5.68 -2.99 6.78
C GLY A 260 -4.33 -2.47 7.23
N LEU A 261 -3.36 -3.38 7.30
CA LEU A 261 -2.04 -3.13 7.87
C LEU A 261 -0.95 -3.62 6.92
N ASN A 262 0.18 -2.92 6.95
CA ASN A 262 1.46 -3.50 6.59
C ASN A 262 2.14 -3.94 7.88
N VAL A 263 2.75 -5.11 7.83
CA VAL A 263 3.63 -5.61 8.88
C VAL A 263 5.04 -5.63 8.32
N PHE A 264 5.99 -5.35 9.18
CA PHE A 264 7.42 -5.39 8.92
C PHE A 264 8.12 -5.60 10.27
N CYS A 265 9.43 -5.76 10.28
CA CYS A 265 10.16 -6.01 11.51
C CYS A 265 11.58 -5.47 11.43
N GLY A 266 12.23 -5.42 12.57
CA GLY A 266 13.64 -5.07 12.72
C GLY A 266 13.92 -4.50 14.09
N ASP A 267 15.14 -4.73 14.58
CA ASP A 267 15.68 -4.20 15.82
C ASP A 267 15.70 -2.65 15.79
N VAL A 268 14.74 -2.03 16.48
CA VAL A 268 14.54 -0.57 16.48
C VAL A 268 15.10 0.07 17.76
N ASP A 269 15.40 -0.70 18.79
CA ASP A 269 15.95 -0.19 20.05
C ASP A 269 17.38 -0.68 20.38
N SER A 270 17.98 -1.42 19.45
CA SER A 270 19.34 -1.96 19.47
C SER A 270 19.59 -2.92 20.64
N ASP A 271 18.58 -3.67 21.06
CA ASP A 271 18.72 -4.68 22.11
C ASP A 271 19.12 -6.08 21.57
N GLY A 272 19.15 -6.24 20.25
CA GLY A 272 19.50 -7.47 19.54
C GLY A 272 18.32 -8.40 19.28
N MET A 273 17.10 -7.98 19.56
CA MET A 273 15.85 -8.65 19.20
C MET A 273 15.11 -7.82 18.16
N ASP A 274 14.41 -8.47 17.22
CA ASP A 274 13.61 -7.71 16.27
C ASP A 274 12.24 -7.32 16.84
N GLU A 275 11.84 -6.07 16.62
CA GLU A 275 10.50 -5.60 16.95
C GLU A 275 9.50 -5.82 15.82
N ILE A 276 8.24 -5.99 16.20
CA ILE A 276 7.11 -6.08 15.29
C ILE A 276 6.69 -4.67 14.89
N GLY A 277 7.03 -4.28 13.67
CA GLY A 277 6.59 -3.05 13.03
C GLY A 277 5.21 -3.19 12.39
N VAL A 278 4.33 -2.23 12.66
CA VAL A 278 2.99 -2.18 12.10
C VAL A 278 2.72 -0.79 11.53
N ALA A 279 2.34 -0.72 10.25
CA ALA A 279 2.00 0.53 9.57
C ALA A 279 0.57 0.50 9.03
N THR A 280 -0.12 1.64 9.12
CA THR A 280 -1.48 1.78 8.59
C THR A 280 -1.48 1.89 7.07
N LYS A 281 -2.28 1.07 6.37
CA LYS A 281 -2.46 1.19 4.90
C LYS A 281 -3.38 2.32 4.46
N GLY A 282 -4.08 2.93 5.41
CA GLY A 282 -5.03 4.01 5.17
C GLY A 282 -5.49 4.68 6.46
N GLY A 283 -6.25 5.78 6.35
CA GLY A 283 -6.70 6.56 7.50
C GLY A 283 -5.59 7.43 8.10
N GLU A 284 -5.50 7.46 9.43
CA GLU A 284 -4.40 8.11 10.15
C GLU A 284 -3.08 7.42 9.79
N SER A 285 -2.08 8.18 9.36
CA SER A 285 -0.76 7.65 9.02
C SER A 285 0.01 7.36 10.30
N LYS A 286 0.06 6.10 10.71
CA LYS A 286 0.74 5.68 11.94
C LYS A 286 1.69 4.52 11.66
N ILE A 287 2.84 4.59 12.30
CA ILE A 287 3.77 3.47 12.46
C ILE A 287 3.91 3.22 13.96
N ALA A 288 3.81 1.96 14.36
CA ALA A 288 4.04 1.52 15.73
C ALA A 288 4.91 0.28 15.78
N PHE A 289 5.71 0.15 16.84
CA PHE A 289 6.56 -1.01 17.10
C PHE A 289 6.16 -1.68 18.40
N TYR A 290 6.18 -3.00 18.41
CA TYR A 290 5.82 -3.82 19.55
C TYR A 290 6.89 -4.87 19.79
N GLU A 291 7.22 -5.09 21.06
CA GLU A 291 7.92 -6.31 21.47
C GLU A 291 7.01 -7.53 21.27
N MET A 292 7.60 -8.72 21.22
CA MET A 292 6.87 -9.98 21.33
C MET A 292 5.93 -10.09 22.54
N THR A 293 6.16 -9.33 23.61
CA THR A 293 5.22 -9.32 24.75
C THR A 293 3.86 -8.68 24.40
N GLY A 294 3.73 -8.07 23.21
CA GLY A 294 2.63 -7.22 22.80
C GLY A 294 2.73 -5.79 23.35
N ARG A 295 3.84 -5.46 24.04
CA ARG A 295 4.08 -4.11 24.56
C ARG A 295 4.49 -3.19 23.41
N LYS A 296 3.69 -2.15 23.17
CA LYS A 296 4.06 -1.06 22.26
C LYS A 296 5.22 -0.26 22.85
N ILE A 297 6.28 -0.06 22.06
CA ILE A 297 7.48 0.68 22.49
C ILE A 297 7.62 2.03 21.78
N LEU A 298 7.07 2.14 20.57
CA LEU A 298 7.15 3.33 19.74
C LEU A 298 5.85 3.52 18.95
N GLU A 299 5.42 4.77 18.78
CA GLU A 299 4.36 5.17 17.84
C GLU A 299 4.62 6.59 17.35
N PHE A 300 4.53 6.81 16.04
CA PHE A 300 4.65 8.14 15.43
C PHE A 300 3.88 8.24 14.10
N GLU A 301 3.73 9.46 13.62
CA GLU A 301 3.02 9.76 12.37
C GLU A 301 4.03 10.16 11.28
N PRO A 302 4.41 9.25 10.35
CA PRO A 302 5.44 9.53 9.35
C PRO A 302 5.01 10.52 8.26
N PHE A 303 3.70 10.72 8.07
CA PHE A 303 3.09 11.59 7.07
C PHE A 303 1.79 12.16 7.62
N SER A 304 1.26 13.24 7.02
CA SER A 304 -0.05 13.77 7.42
C SER A 304 -1.20 12.82 7.06
N ILE A 305 -1.08 12.02 5.98
CA ILE A 305 -2.00 10.91 5.69
C ILE A 305 -1.33 9.74 4.92
N MET A 306 -1.88 8.54 5.10
CA MET A 306 -1.60 7.28 4.40
C MET A 306 -0.12 6.88 4.19
N THR A 307 0.26 5.75 4.78
CA THR A 307 1.50 5.06 4.43
C THR A 307 1.21 3.93 3.43
N GLY A 308 2.09 3.78 2.44
CA GLY A 308 2.03 2.67 1.50
C GLY A 308 2.70 1.41 2.04
N SER A 309 3.84 1.56 2.73
CA SER A 309 4.62 0.52 3.40
C SER A 309 5.74 1.18 4.22
N ALA A 310 6.36 0.45 5.14
CA ALA A 310 7.55 0.87 5.87
C ALA A 310 8.49 -0.33 6.09
N VAL A 311 9.77 -0.05 6.34
CA VAL A 311 10.80 -1.04 6.66
C VAL A 311 11.80 -0.46 7.66
N THR A 312 12.40 -1.31 8.49
CA THR A 312 13.54 -0.95 9.34
C THR A 312 14.85 -1.27 8.64
N VAL A 313 15.84 -0.39 8.72
CA VAL A 313 17.19 -0.62 8.19
C VAL A 313 18.23 -0.28 9.24
N ILE A 314 19.37 -0.97 9.22
CA ILE A 314 20.52 -0.61 10.03
C ILE A 314 21.47 0.22 9.16
N ASN A 315 21.71 1.48 9.55
CA ASN A 315 22.62 2.39 8.86
C ASN A 315 23.82 2.71 9.77
N GLU A 316 25.01 2.27 9.38
CA GLU A 316 26.25 2.44 10.17
C GLU A 316 26.17 1.94 11.63
N GLY A 317 25.26 0.99 11.90
CA GLY A 317 25.02 0.42 13.24
C GLY A 317 23.91 1.09 14.04
N ASP A 318 23.31 2.16 13.52
CA ASP A 318 22.15 2.81 14.11
C ASP A 318 20.86 2.41 13.34
N PRO A 319 19.79 2.01 14.04
CA PRO A 319 18.52 1.70 13.39
C PRO A 319 17.87 2.96 12.79
N GLN A 320 17.30 2.80 11.61
CA GLN A 320 16.53 3.80 10.89
C GLN A 320 15.23 3.20 10.38
N ILE A 321 14.21 4.04 10.24
CA ILE A 321 12.91 3.65 9.71
C ILE A 321 12.72 4.32 8.37
N ILE A 322 12.44 3.53 7.34
CA ILE A 322 12.16 4.03 6.01
C ILE A 322 10.69 3.85 5.71
N ALA A 323 9.98 4.96 5.53
CA ALA A 323 8.55 4.98 5.29
C ALA A 323 8.24 5.49 3.88
N LEU A 324 7.37 4.77 3.16
CA LEU A 324 6.85 5.16 1.86
C LEU A 324 5.44 5.72 2.02
N GLY A 325 5.20 6.93 1.53
CA GLY A 325 3.90 7.60 1.64
C GLY A 325 3.87 8.91 0.87
N PHE A 326 2.92 9.79 1.16
CA PHE A 326 2.86 11.13 0.58
C PHE A 326 2.22 12.11 1.55
N GLU A 327 2.59 13.39 1.49
CA GLU A 327 1.87 14.40 2.26
C GLU A 327 0.67 14.84 1.45
N GLN A 328 -0.52 14.33 1.78
CA GLN A 328 -1.68 15.07 1.30
C GLN A 328 -1.82 16.33 2.13
N GLN A 329 -1.69 17.47 1.46
CA GLN A 329 -2.14 18.71 2.06
C GLN A 329 -3.57 18.52 2.55
N ASN A 330 -3.82 18.88 3.82
CA ASN A 330 -5.18 19.04 4.33
C ASN A 330 -6.00 19.72 3.24
N ILE A 331 -7.02 19.02 2.75
CA ILE A 331 -7.98 19.63 1.85
C ILE A 331 -8.68 20.67 2.72
N ASP A 332 -8.30 21.95 2.61
CA ASP A 332 -8.90 23.06 3.37
C ASP A 332 -10.33 23.31 2.88
N LYS A 333 -11.18 22.33 3.16
CA LYS A 333 -12.59 22.27 2.85
C LYS A 333 -13.31 21.97 4.16
N PRO A 334 -14.07 22.93 4.69
CA PRO A 334 -14.91 22.68 5.85
C PRO A 334 -16.00 21.67 5.50
N GLY A 335 -16.41 20.86 6.47
CA GLY A 335 -17.46 19.85 6.31
C GLY A 335 -17.00 18.59 5.58
N GLN A 336 -17.98 17.84 5.07
CA GLN A 336 -17.75 16.56 4.40
C GLN A 336 -17.41 16.75 2.92
N TYR A 337 -16.35 16.07 2.51
CA TYR A 337 -15.81 16.15 1.16
C TYR A 337 -15.40 14.76 0.68
N ILE A 338 -15.96 14.34 -0.45
CA ILE A 338 -15.72 13.06 -1.10
C ILE A 338 -14.89 13.34 -2.36
N LEU A 339 -13.72 12.71 -2.47
CA LEU A 339 -12.90 12.73 -3.66
C LEU A 339 -12.91 11.35 -4.29
N VAL A 340 -13.27 11.27 -5.57
CA VAL A 340 -13.26 10.06 -6.36
C VAL A 340 -12.18 10.22 -7.41
N ASP A 341 -11.13 9.42 -7.28
CA ASP A 341 -10.00 9.42 -8.18
C ASP A 341 -10.18 8.33 -9.24
N THR A 342 -10.53 8.74 -10.45
CA THR A 342 -10.86 7.84 -11.56
C THR A 342 -9.64 7.23 -12.23
N ASP A 343 -8.44 7.61 -11.86
CA ASP A 343 -7.22 6.93 -12.31
C ASP A 343 -6.79 5.89 -11.27
N ARG A 344 -6.81 6.24 -9.98
CA ARG A 344 -6.51 5.30 -8.89
C ARG A 344 -7.59 4.27 -8.63
N GLN A 345 -8.80 4.52 -9.11
CA GLN A 345 -9.98 3.73 -8.76
C GLN A 345 -10.17 3.69 -7.24
N THR A 346 -10.05 4.86 -6.58
CA THR A 346 -10.17 5.01 -5.12
C THR A 346 -11.06 6.19 -4.79
N LEU A 347 -11.92 6.03 -3.78
CA LEU A 347 -12.68 7.10 -3.16
C LEU A 347 -12.05 7.44 -1.82
N TYR A 348 -11.91 8.73 -1.54
CA TYR A 348 -11.44 9.30 -0.27
C TYR A 348 -12.54 10.19 0.33
N ALA A 349 -12.85 9.98 1.60
CA ALA A 349 -13.87 10.70 2.35
C ALA A 349 -13.20 11.51 3.47
N TYR A 350 -13.31 12.82 3.41
CA TYR A 350 -12.73 13.77 4.34
C TYR A 350 -13.81 14.49 5.13
N GLU A 351 -13.50 14.85 6.37
CA GLU A 351 -14.32 15.73 7.19
C GLU A 351 -13.43 16.79 7.83
N ASN A 352 -13.70 18.06 7.51
CA ASN A 352 -12.90 19.21 7.95
C ASN A 352 -11.41 19.05 7.60
N GLY A 353 -11.13 18.56 6.39
CA GLY A 353 -9.77 18.31 5.90
C GLY A 353 -9.12 17.02 6.40
N VAL A 354 -9.69 16.33 7.39
CA VAL A 354 -9.15 15.07 7.92
C VAL A 354 -9.73 13.88 7.16
N LEU A 355 -8.87 12.99 6.66
CA LEU A 355 -9.30 11.75 6.01
C LEU A 355 -10.03 10.86 7.03
N LYS A 356 -11.29 10.51 6.73
CA LYS A 356 -12.13 9.62 7.53
C LYS A 356 -12.20 8.22 6.97
N ASN A 357 -12.19 8.08 5.65
CA ASN A 357 -12.17 6.76 5.01
C ASN A 357 -11.61 6.82 3.58
N ALA A 358 -11.03 5.72 3.11
CA ALA A 358 -10.61 5.52 1.73
C ALA A 358 -10.83 4.07 1.29
N PHE A 359 -11.41 3.84 0.11
CA PHE A 359 -11.63 2.48 -0.39
C PHE A 359 -11.63 2.41 -1.91
N LEU A 360 -11.36 1.22 -2.43
CA LEU A 360 -11.36 0.94 -3.85
C LEU A 360 -12.78 1.08 -4.43
N VAL A 361 -12.86 1.61 -5.64
CA VAL A 361 -14.09 1.77 -6.40
C VAL A 361 -13.92 1.26 -7.82
N SER A 362 -15.02 1.02 -8.53
CA SER A 362 -15.01 0.83 -9.98
C SER A 362 -15.80 1.94 -10.62
N THR A 363 -15.08 2.85 -11.28
CA THR A 363 -15.66 3.97 -12.02
C THR A 363 -16.01 3.55 -13.45
N GLY A 364 -16.59 4.48 -14.21
CA GLY A 364 -17.08 4.25 -15.55
C GLY A 364 -15.98 3.84 -16.54
N VAL A 365 -16.28 2.83 -17.37
CA VAL A 365 -15.42 2.47 -18.51
C VAL A 365 -15.37 3.59 -19.55
N ALA A 366 -14.39 3.55 -20.47
CA ALA A 366 -14.19 4.61 -21.46
C ALA A 366 -15.44 4.91 -22.33
N SER A 367 -16.27 3.91 -22.62
CA SER A 367 -17.53 4.09 -23.37
C SER A 367 -18.66 4.70 -22.55
N TYR A 368 -18.56 4.66 -21.22
CA TYR A 368 -19.56 5.14 -20.27
C TYR A 368 -18.86 5.79 -19.05
N PRO A 369 -18.11 6.89 -19.26
CA PRO A 369 -17.23 7.43 -18.24
C PRO A 369 -18.01 8.01 -17.06
N SER A 370 -17.43 7.91 -15.86
CA SER A 370 -17.90 8.68 -14.71
C SER A 370 -17.72 10.18 -14.99
N PRO A 371 -18.66 11.03 -14.53
CA PRO A 371 -18.65 12.45 -14.84
C PRO A 371 -17.56 13.13 -14.01
N ILE A 372 -16.53 13.66 -14.67
CA ILE A 372 -15.48 14.46 -14.04
C ILE A 372 -16.03 15.84 -13.65
N GLY A 373 -15.69 16.31 -12.45
CA GLY A 373 -16.03 17.65 -11.97
C GLY A 373 -16.40 17.71 -10.49
N MET A 374 -16.94 18.86 -10.11
CA MET A 374 -17.42 19.15 -8.75
C MET A 374 -18.93 19.01 -8.66
N PHE A 375 -19.39 18.26 -7.67
CA PHE A 375 -20.79 17.97 -7.40
C PHE A 375 -21.07 18.03 -5.90
N SER A 376 -22.29 17.67 -5.53
CA SER A 376 -22.68 17.45 -4.14
C SER A 376 -23.63 16.26 -4.03
N VAL A 377 -23.67 15.63 -2.87
CA VAL A 377 -24.68 14.61 -2.57
C VAL A 377 -26.06 15.26 -2.64
N LEU A 378 -26.87 14.80 -3.58
CA LEU A 378 -28.22 15.28 -3.86
C LEU A 378 -29.27 14.54 -3.05
N ASP A 379 -29.09 13.22 -2.91
CA ASP A 379 -30.07 12.36 -2.25
C ASP A 379 -29.43 11.04 -1.78
N LYS A 380 -30.06 10.42 -0.78
CA LYS A 380 -29.65 9.16 -0.17
C LYS A 380 -30.79 8.15 -0.35
N ILE A 381 -30.60 7.21 -1.28
CA ILE A 381 -31.61 6.22 -1.65
C ILE A 381 -31.15 4.84 -1.18
N LEU A 382 -31.80 4.30 -0.15
CA LEU A 382 -31.40 3.01 0.43
C LEU A 382 -31.54 1.86 -0.56
N TRP A 383 -32.55 1.87 -1.42
CA TRP A 383 -32.84 0.80 -2.38
C TRP A 383 -33.18 1.38 -3.74
N LYS A 384 -32.50 0.89 -4.79
CA LYS A 384 -32.77 1.31 -6.16
C LYS A 384 -32.58 0.16 -7.13
N ASP A 385 -33.48 0.08 -8.09
CA ASP A 385 -33.36 -0.83 -9.22
C ASP A 385 -32.73 -0.09 -10.39
N TYR A 386 -31.77 -0.72 -11.06
CA TYR A 386 -31.10 -0.21 -12.24
C TYR A 386 -31.38 -1.12 -13.41
N THR A 387 -32.10 -0.60 -14.40
CA THR A 387 -32.44 -1.32 -15.62
C THR A 387 -32.02 -0.51 -16.84
N TRP A 388 -31.41 -1.17 -17.80
CA TRP A 388 -31.10 -0.57 -19.10
C TRP A 388 -31.16 -1.59 -20.23
N TYR A 389 -31.68 -1.15 -21.37
CA TYR A 389 -31.93 -1.99 -22.54
C TYR A 389 -31.47 -1.29 -23.83
N PHE A 390 -30.54 -1.92 -24.54
CA PHE A 390 -29.95 -1.49 -25.82
C PHE A 390 -30.49 -2.29 -27.02
N GLY A 391 -31.33 -3.30 -26.81
CA GLY A 391 -31.90 -4.15 -27.87
C GLY A 391 -31.86 -5.64 -27.51
N ASP A 392 -32.59 -6.46 -28.27
CA ASP A 392 -32.68 -7.91 -27.99
C ASP A 392 -31.31 -8.59 -28.09
N GLY A 393 -30.93 -9.29 -27.03
CA GLY A 393 -29.67 -10.03 -26.95
C GLY A 393 -28.41 -9.18 -26.78
N ASP A 394 -28.52 -7.87 -26.57
CA ASP A 394 -27.35 -7.02 -26.32
C ASP A 394 -26.73 -7.32 -24.95
N ALA A 395 -25.46 -7.70 -24.93
CA ALA A 395 -24.73 -8.07 -23.71
C ALA A 395 -24.57 -6.91 -22.71
N ARG A 396 -24.84 -5.67 -23.12
CA ARG A 396 -24.81 -4.47 -22.25
C ARG A 396 -26.13 -4.25 -21.54
N ASN A 397 -27.18 -5.00 -21.87
CA ASN A 397 -28.44 -4.94 -21.13
C ASN A 397 -28.20 -5.39 -19.69
N TYR A 398 -28.82 -4.71 -18.75
CA TYR A 398 -28.76 -5.11 -17.35
C TYR A 398 -30.10 -4.86 -16.65
N ASP A 399 -30.40 -5.75 -15.72
CA ASP A 399 -31.52 -5.65 -14.79
C ASP A 399 -30.98 -6.00 -13.40
N LEU A 400 -30.65 -4.95 -12.65
CA LEU A 400 -30.02 -5.03 -11.34
C LEU A 400 -31.01 -4.51 -10.31
N SER A 401 -31.77 -5.43 -9.73
CA SER A 401 -32.71 -5.10 -8.67
C SER A 401 -32.04 -5.04 -7.30
N GLY A 402 -32.57 -4.23 -6.41
CA GLY A 402 -32.21 -4.24 -4.99
C GLY A 402 -30.82 -3.70 -4.67
N VAL A 403 -30.28 -2.81 -5.51
CA VAL A 403 -28.99 -2.18 -5.24
C VAL A 403 -29.11 -1.25 -4.03
N LYS A 404 -28.25 -1.46 -3.03
CA LYS A 404 -28.31 -0.74 -1.77
C LYS A 404 -27.36 0.44 -1.68
N TYR A 405 -27.70 1.36 -0.76
CA TYR A 405 -26.84 2.46 -0.30
C TYR A 405 -26.42 3.40 -1.43
N ASN A 406 -27.39 4.00 -2.12
CA ASN A 406 -27.14 4.81 -3.30
C ASN A 406 -27.06 6.29 -2.91
N LEU A 407 -25.86 6.86 -3.01
CA LEU A 407 -25.64 8.30 -2.89
C LEU A 407 -25.72 8.94 -4.27
N SER A 408 -26.82 9.63 -4.55
CA SER A 408 -26.97 10.40 -5.78
C SER A 408 -26.09 11.64 -5.70
N PHE A 409 -25.17 11.86 -6.63
CA PHE A 409 -24.34 13.08 -6.66
C PHE A 409 -24.53 13.91 -7.95
N LYS A 410 -25.11 13.29 -8.98
CA LYS A 410 -25.56 13.96 -10.21
C LYS A 410 -26.78 13.19 -10.74
N PRO A 411 -27.74 13.83 -11.43
CA PRO A 411 -28.88 13.10 -11.98
C PRO A 411 -28.42 11.88 -12.80
N MET A 412 -28.91 10.69 -12.40
CA MET A 412 -28.55 9.36 -12.95
C MET A 412 -27.16 8.80 -12.56
N TYR A 413 -26.40 9.47 -11.70
CA TYR A 413 -25.08 9.01 -11.24
C TYR A 413 -25.04 8.86 -9.73
N TYR A 414 -24.55 7.71 -9.30
CA TYR A 414 -24.61 7.28 -7.91
C TYR A 414 -23.26 6.71 -7.47
N ILE A 415 -22.91 6.88 -6.20
CA ILE A 415 -21.96 6.03 -5.49
C ILE A 415 -22.81 4.95 -4.80
N HIS A 416 -22.58 3.67 -5.07
CA HIS A 416 -23.43 2.58 -4.56
C HIS A 416 -22.73 1.23 -4.50
N SER A 417 -23.33 0.29 -3.75
CA SER A 417 -22.91 -1.10 -3.69
C SER A 417 -23.03 -1.80 -5.04
N ALA A 418 -22.11 -2.70 -5.37
CA ALA A 418 -22.20 -3.51 -6.59
C ALA A 418 -22.05 -5.00 -6.28
N TYR A 419 -23.16 -5.68 -5.97
CA TYR A 419 -23.14 -7.11 -5.62
C TYR A 419 -22.81 -8.04 -6.81
N TRP A 420 -22.86 -7.53 -8.03
CA TRP A 420 -22.65 -8.33 -9.26
C TRP A 420 -21.19 -8.47 -9.65
N HIS A 421 -20.26 -7.78 -8.99
CA HIS A 421 -18.82 -7.94 -9.22
C HIS A 421 -17.98 -7.53 -8.02
N ASN A 422 -16.73 -8.00 -7.98
CA ASN A 422 -15.73 -7.60 -6.98
C ASN A 422 -14.50 -6.90 -7.59
N ASN A 423 -14.64 -6.35 -8.80
CA ASN A 423 -13.54 -5.75 -9.58
C ASN A 423 -13.16 -4.32 -9.15
N PHE A 424 -13.19 -4.04 -7.83
CA PHE A 424 -12.92 -2.72 -7.25
C PHE A 424 -11.43 -2.39 -7.35
N GLY A 425 -11.07 -1.21 -7.85
CA GLY A 425 -9.69 -0.91 -8.25
C GLY A 425 -9.49 -0.98 -9.77
N SER A 426 -10.55 -1.29 -10.53
CA SER A 426 -10.56 -1.29 -12.00
C SER A 426 -11.83 -0.63 -12.53
N LYS A 427 -11.73 0.04 -13.70
CA LYS A 427 -12.90 0.64 -14.38
C LYS A 427 -13.85 -0.48 -14.85
N MET A 428 -15.13 -0.39 -14.51
CA MET A 428 -16.11 -1.43 -14.84
C MET A 428 -17.55 -0.92 -15.04
N SER A 429 -17.90 0.22 -14.46
CA SER A 429 -19.31 0.64 -14.40
C SER A 429 -19.79 1.30 -15.71
N HIS A 430 -21.11 1.49 -15.81
CA HIS A 430 -21.75 2.35 -16.82
C HIS A 430 -21.84 3.83 -16.36
N GLY A 431 -20.83 4.30 -15.63
CA GLY A 431 -20.67 5.71 -15.23
C GLY A 431 -20.91 5.99 -13.74
N CYS A 432 -21.66 5.13 -13.03
CA CYS A 432 -21.75 5.19 -11.57
C CYS A 432 -20.41 4.84 -10.91
N ILE A 433 -20.29 5.07 -9.61
CA ILE A 433 -19.10 4.70 -8.84
C ILE A 433 -19.49 3.48 -8.01
N ASN A 434 -19.00 2.31 -8.42
CA ASN A 434 -19.31 1.05 -7.77
C ASN A 434 -18.35 0.83 -6.61
N THR A 435 -18.87 0.40 -5.46
CA THR A 435 -18.08 0.13 -4.26
C THR A 435 -18.49 -1.23 -3.68
N SER A 436 -17.69 -1.77 -2.75
CA SER A 436 -18.10 -2.95 -1.99
C SER A 436 -19.36 -2.64 -1.18
N TYR A 437 -20.07 -3.68 -0.74
CA TYR A 437 -21.29 -3.51 0.07
C TYR A 437 -21.02 -2.73 1.36
N ASN A 438 -19.94 -3.10 2.07
CA ASN A 438 -19.58 -2.48 3.35
C ASN A 438 -19.13 -1.03 3.16
N ASP A 439 -18.38 -0.74 2.10
CA ASP A 439 -17.95 0.63 1.77
C ASP A 439 -19.14 1.51 1.38
N ALA A 440 -20.09 0.95 0.62
CA ALA A 440 -21.32 1.64 0.24
C ALA A 440 -22.15 1.98 1.48
N GLU A 441 -22.30 1.02 2.41
CA GLU A 441 -22.98 1.25 3.67
C GLU A 441 -22.30 2.33 4.50
N TRP A 442 -20.97 2.27 4.62
CA TRP A 442 -20.20 3.26 5.36
C TRP A 442 -20.38 4.66 4.79
N ILE A 443 -20.11 4.85 3.49
CA ILE A 443 -20.19 6.18 2.85
C ILE A 443 -21.62 6.70 2.86
N TYR A 444 -22.59 5.81 2.67
CA TYR A 444 -24.00 6.17 2.74
C TYR A 444 -24.39 6.64 4.14
N ASN A 445 -23.94 5.97 5.20
CA ASN A 445 -24.29 6.40 6.56
C ASN A 445 -23.54 7.67 6.96
N TRP A 446 -22.27 7.80 6.58
CA TRP A 446 -21.41 8.94 6.89
C TRP A 446 -21.82 10.22 6.14
N ALA A 447 -22.03 10.16 4.82
CA ALA A 447 -22.23 11.35 4.01
C ALA A 447 -23.60 12.01 4.22
N GLU A 448 -23.61 13.33 4.39
CA GLU A 448 -24.80 14.17 4.47
C GLU A 448 -25.25 14.63 3.07
N VAL A 449 -26.55 14.89 2.92
CA VAL A 449 -27.05 15.59 1.72
C VAL A 449 -26.44 16.99 1.70
N GLY A 450 -25.77 17.32 0.61
CA GLY A 450 -24.98 18.55 0.47
C GLY A 450 -23.46 18.36 0.62
N ALA A 451 -22.99 17.20 1.09
CA ALA A 451 -21.56 16.89 1.11
C ALA A 451 -20.95 17.04 -0.29
N VAL A 452 -19.75 17.61 -0.38
CA VAL A 452 -19.08 17.86 -1.67
C VAL A 452 -18.62 16.54 -2.27
N VAL A 453 -18.77 16.38 -3.58
CA VAL A 453 -18.25 15.23 -4.34
C VAL A 453 -17.41 15.75 -5.50
N GLU A 454 -16.09 15.58 -5.42
CA GLU A 454 -15.16 15.80 -6.52
C GLU A 454 -14.90 14.47 -7.23
N VAL A 455 -15.03 14.44 -8.55
CA VAL A 455 -14.63 13.31 -9.38
C VAL A 455 -13.56 13.80 -10.33
N ARG A 456 -12.38 13.18 -10.33
CA ARG A 456 -11.25 13.63 -11.16
C ARG A 456 -10.56 12.51 -11.91
#